data_AF-A0A8E5HQP7-F1
#
_entry.id   AF-A0A8E5HQP7-F1
#
_cell.length_a   1.000
_cell.length_b   1.000
_cell.length_c   1.000
_cell.angle_alpha   90.00
_cell.angle_beta   90.00
_cell.angle_gamma   90.00
#
_symmetry.space_group_name_H-M   'P 1'
#
loop_
_entity.id
_entity.type
_entity.pdbx_description
1 polymer ?
#
loop_
_entity_poly.entity_id
_entity_poly.type
_entity_poly.pdbx_seq_one_letter_code
_entity_poly.pdbx_strand_id
1 'polypeptide(L)'
;MAPSLDDDEHAYFASSPPPKALEEHARLADSFIRTHALAARRVVLVTSGGTTVPLEKETVRFIDNFSAGTRGATSAEYFLESGYAVIFLHRQFSLLPYSRHFSHSRDCFLDFLSEGPGGQVGWREGGDSAKVRDVLRQYRRAKEANMLLMIPFVTIGDYLHELRAVSRLMLPLGRGGLLYLAAAVSDFFVPPERMAEHKIQSTDAAAAWGRDGARDDARDGDRDGARAGVQALAQPRNGASEDEEFDNFDASPRVPRSKRLVINLDPVPKFLKNLVDGWAPQGMIVSYKLETDPAILVRKARYSLDRYQHHLVIGNLLSTRKWEVVFVSPGRRDHWLRVPPPPPSMAEGGGGQTGWGDAEGRPLRADELPKEDPDTEIETLIIPAVVELHDAHQPGVNPPPGYARMLRAKDEGNKTVRRADARDLPGEAQAVQRRRPGKRVAIASRLFQTSYETRCETEAEYTKPDPT
;
A
#
# COMPACT_ATOMS: atom_id res chain seq x y z
N MET A 1 -6.16 36.32 -6.99
CA MET A 1 -6.19 35.69 -5.65
C MET A 1 -5.81 34.24 -5.85
N ALA A 2 -4.89 33.68 -5.06
CA ALA A 2 -4.67 32.24 -5.08
C ALA A 2 -5.94 31.56 -4.54
N PRO A 3 -6.43 30.47 -5.16
CA PRO A 3 -7.59 29.73 -4.66
C PRO A 3 -7.32 29.28 -3.21
N SER A 4 -8.38 29.22 -2.39
CA SER A 4 -8.27 28.69 -1.05
C SER A 4 -8.13 27.16 -1.10
N LEU A 5 -7.56 26.54 -0.07
CA LEU A 5 -7.40 25.07 -0.01
C LEU A 5 -8.73 24.30 -0.06
N ASP A 6 -9.82 24.96 0.35
CA ASP A 6 -11.18 24.41 0.23
C ASP A 6 -11.66 24.44 -1.22
N ASP A 7 -11.26 25.45 -2.01
CA ASP A 7 -11.59 25.56 -3.43
C ASP A 7 -10.90 24.45 -4.25
N ASP A 8 -9.63 24.16 -3.95
CA ASP A 8 -8.86 23.10 -4.63
C ASP A 8 -9.40 21.69 -4.30
N GLU A 9 -9.82 21.45 -3.05
CA GLU A 9 -10.50 20.19 -2.68
C GLU A 9 -11.81 20.06 -3.44
N HIS A 10 -12.64 21.10 -3.39
CA HIS A 10 -13.96 21.06 -4.00
C HIS A 10 -13.85 20.85 -5.50
N ALA A 11 -12.91 21.54 -6.15
CA ALA A 11 -12.61 21.36 -7.57
C ALA A 11 -12.21 19.91 -7.89
N TYR A 12 -11.29 19.31 -7.11
CA TYR A 12 -10.86 17.93 -7.35
C TYR A 12 -11.98 16.92 -7.22
N PHE A 13 -12.76 16.96 -6.13
CA PHE A 13 -13.85 16.00 -5.92
C PHE A 13 -15.08 16.28 -6.80
N ALA A 14 -15.21 17.49 -7.36
CA ALA A 14 -16.22 17.80 -8.36
C ALA A 14 -15.86 17.28 -9.76
N SER A 15 -14.57 17.32 -10.14
CA SER A 15 -14.09 16.82 -11.44
C SER A 15 -13.73 15.33 -11.43
N SER A 16 -13.41 14.75 -10.27
CA SER A 16 -13.05 13.34 -10.10
C SER A 16 -14.23 12.51 -9.58
N PRO A 17 -14.85 11.63 -10.40
CA PRO A 17 -16.00 10.85 -9.97
C PRO A 17 -15.63 9.86 -8.86
N PRO A 18 -16.54 9.57 -7.91
CA PRO A 18 -16.31 8.60 -6.85
C PRO A 18 -16.26 7.16 -7.40
N PRO A 19 -15.51 6.25 -6.74
CA PRO A 19 -15.51 4.84 -7.11
C PRO A 19 -16.87 4.20 -6.88
N LYS A 20 -17.25 3.24 -7.73
CA LYS A 20 -18.56 2.56 -7.67
C LYS A 20 -18.84 1.90 -6.31
N ALA A 21 -17.80 1.40 -5.64
CA ALA A 21 -17.91 0.70 -4.37
C ALA A 21 -17.94 1.64 -3.14
N LEU A 22 -17.78 2.96 -3.32
CA LEU A 22 -17.64 3.92 -2.21
C LEU A 22 -18.80 3.86 -1.22
N GLU A 23 -20.03 3.77 -1.72
CA GLU A 23 -21.23 3.76 -0.87
C GLU A 23 -21.28 2.49 0.00
N GLU A 24 -20.94 1.34 -0.57
CA GLU A 24 -20.87 0.08 0.17
C GLU A 24 -19.74 0.12 1.22
N HIS A 25 -18.55 0.58 0.83
CA HIS A 25 -17.41 0.72 1.72
C HIS A 25 -17.69 1.69 2.88
N ALA A 26 -18.30 2.85 2.59
CA ALA A 26 -18.70 3.82 3.60
C ALA A 26 -19.71 3.24 4.59
N ARG A 27 -20.69 2.46 4.11
CA ARG A 27 -21.67 1.78 4.99
C ARG A 27 -20.99 0.74 5.89
N LEU A 28 -20.06 -0.05 5.35
CA LEU A 28 -19.29 -1.03 6.13
C LEU A 28 -18.43 -0.33 7.19
N ALA A 29 -17.76 0.76 6.81
CA ALA A 29 -16.96 1.57 7.72
C ALA A 29 -17.80 2.23 8.82
N ASP A 30 -18.96 2.81 8.50
CA ASP A 30 -19.86 3.43 9.49
C ASP A 30 -20.33 2.40 10.52
N SER A 31 -20.79 1.22 10.07
CA SER A 31 -21.21 0.13 10.97
C SER A 31 -20.07 -0.34 11.89
N PHE A 32 -18.87 -0.52 11.31
CA PHE A 32 -17.67 -0.92 12.05
C PHE A 32 -17.29 0.13 13.10
N ILE A 33 -17.23 1.41 12.70
CA ILE A 33 -16.86 2.53 13.58
C ILE A 33 -17.87 2.67 14.71
N ARG A 34 -19.18 2.65 14.43
CA ARG A 34 -20.23 2.75 15.46
C ARG A 34 -20.12 1.62 16.48
N THR A 35 -19.89 0.40 16.03
CA THR A 35 -19.74 -0.76 16.90
C THR A 35 -18.60 -0.55 17.90
N HIS A 36 -17.44 -0.08 17.42
CA HIS A 36 -16.26 0.14 18.27
C HIS A 36 -16.35 1.40 19.11
N ALA A 37 -16.99 2.46 18.61
CA ALA A 37 -17.29 3.67 19.38
C ALA A 37 -18.16 3.34 20.61
N LEU A 38 -19.22 2.53 20.43
CA LEU A 38 -20.07 2.07 21.54
C LEU A 38 -19.31 1.20 22.55
N ALA A 39 -18.33 0.42 22.08
CA ALA A 39 -17.46 -0.38 22.93
C ALA A 39 -16.30 0.41 23.56
N ALA A 40 -16.25 1.74 23.36
CA ALA A 40 -15.14 2.62 23.77
C ALA A 40 -13.76 2.10 23.32
N ARG A 41 -13.71 1.44 22.15
CA ARG A 41 -12.48 0.91 21.57
C ARG A 41 -11.86 1.91 20.62
N ARG A 42 -10.54 2.02 20.67
CA ARG A 42 -9.77 2.82 19.70
C ARG A 42 -9.81 2.21 18.31
N VAL A 43 -9.96 3.05 17.31
CA VAL A 43 -9.98 2.64 15.91
C VAL A 43 -8.85 3.34 15.17
N VAL A 44 -8.10 2.59 14.38
CA VAL A 44 -7.08 3.12 13.49
C VAL A 44 -7.44 2.87 12.03
N LEU A 45 -7.35 3.92 11.20
CA LEU A 45 -7.32 3.81 9.76
C LEU A 45 -5.86 3.68 9.31
N VAL A 46 -5.47 2.49 8.87
CA VAL A 46 -4.16 2.23 8.27
C VAL A 46 -4.31 2.30 6.76
N THR A 47 -3.54 3.17 6.11
CA THR A 47 -3.41 3.15 4.64
C THR A 47 -2.16 2.39 4.20
N SER A 48 -2.25 1.56 3.16
CA SER A 48 -1.15 0.69 2.73
C SER A 48 -1.09 0.48 1.23
N GLY A 49 0.12 0.29 0.69
CA GLY A 49 0.35 0.07 -0.74
C GLY A 49 0.45 1.36 -1.56
N GLY A 50 0.65 1.21 -2.87
CA GLY A 50 0.81 2.32 -3.81
C GLY A 50 -0.48 2.70 -4.53
N THR A 51 -0.65 3.97 -4.87
CA THR A 51 -1.72 4.43 -5.77
C THR A 51 -1.25 4.39 -7.23
N THR A 52 -2.17 4.11 -8.15
CA THR A 52 -1.93 4.31 -9.59
C THR A 52 -2.54 5.62 -10.10
N VAL A 53 -1.94 6.14 -11.16
CA VAL A 53 -2.47 7.24 -11.97
C VAL A 53 -2.74 6.70 -13.38
N PRO A 54 -4.01 6.48 -13.74
CA PRO A 54 -4.39 6.16 -15.12
C PRO A 54 -3.93 7.24 -16.09
N LEU A 55 -3.45 6.84 -17.27
CA LEU A 55 -3.13 7.75 -18.36
C LEU A 55 -4.28 7.88 -19.37
N GLU A 56 -5.18 6.90 -19.38
CA GLU A 56 -6.35 6.80 -20.25
C GLU A 56 -7.59 6.41 -19.42
N LYS A 57 -8.79 6.82 -19.86
CA LYS A 57 -10.06 6.45 -19.20
C LYS A 57 -10.31 4.94 -19.29
N GLU A 58 -10.21 4.38 -20.50
CA GLU A 58 -10.08 2.94 -20.70
C GLU A 58 -8.61 2.55 -20.49
N THR A 59 -8.25 2.43 -19.21
CA THR A 59 -6.86 2.35 -18.76
C THR A 59 -6.14 1.14 -19.31
N VAL A 60 -5.08 1.39 -20.08
CA VAL A 60 -4.11 0.37 -20.51
C VAL A 60 -2.77 0.62 -19.83
N ARG A 61 -2.43 1.90 -19.58
CA ARG A 61 -1.19 2.30 -18.95
C ARG A 61 -1.46 3.18 -17.73
N PHE A 62 -0.60 3.06 -16.74
CA PHE A 62 -0.66 3.85 -15.53
C PHE A 62 0.73 4.11 -14.97
N ILE A 63 0.85 5.17 -14.18
CA ILE A 63 2.01 5.43 -13.32
C ILE A 63 1.71 4.79 -11.97
N ASP A 64 2.67 4.08 -11.39
CA ASP A 64 2.51 3.42 -10.08
C ASP A 64 3.56 3.91 -9.09
N ASN A 65 3.12 4.23 -7.87
CA ASN A 65 4.01 4.51 -6.76
C ASN A 65 4.40 3.20 -6.07
N PHE A 66 5.67 2.81 -6.18
CA PHE A 66 6.13 1.53 -5.64
C PHE A 66 5.91 1.40 -4.12
N SER A 67 5.04 0.47 -3.72
CA SER A 67 4.88 0.02 -2.34
C SER A 67 4.21 -1.35 -2.28
N ALA A 68 4.96 -2.35 -1.80
CA ALA A 68 4.43 -3.71 -1.59
C ALA A 68 3.36 -3.78 -0.48
N GLY A 69 3.27 -2.77 0.38
CA GLY A 69 2.34 -2.75 1.52
C GLY A 69 2.88 -3.39 2.80
N THR A 70 4.17 -3.76 2.85
CA THR A 70 4.77 -4.44 4.03
C THR A 70 4.59 -3.63 5.30
N ARG A 71 4.93 -2.33 5.26
CA ARG A 71 4.80 -1.43 6.42
C ARG A 71 3.38 -1.41 6.96
N GLY A 72 2.39 -1.16 6.10
CA GLY A 72 1.00 -1.06 6.51
C GLY A 72 0.45 -2.39 7.01
N ALA A 73 0.66 -3.49 6.29
CA ALA A 73 0.17 -4.81 6.68
C ALA A 73 0.74 -5.28 8.02
N THR A 74 2.05 -5.09 8.22
CA THR A 74 2.74 -5.41 9.49
C THR A 74 2.25 -4.51 10.62
N SER A 75 2.12 -3.19 10.36
CA SER A 75 1.60 -2.24 11.36
C SER A 75 0.19 -2.59 11.83
N ALA A 76 -0.69 -3.03 10.91
CA ALA A 76 -2.04 -3.45 11.24
C ALA A 76 -2.07 -4.65 12.19
N GLU A 77 -1.19 -5.64 12.01
CA GLU A 77 -1.05 -6.79 12.93
C GLU A 77 -0.71 -6.31 14.35
N TYR A 78 0.31 -5.46 14.49
CA TYR A 78 0.72 -4.94 15.80
C TYR A 78 -0.29 -3.97 16.44
N PHE A 79 -1.08 -3.24 15.64
CA PHE A 79 -2.21 -2.46 16.16
C PHE A 79 -3.32 -3.36 16.71
N LEU A 80 -3.66 -4.45 16.00
CA LEU A 80 -4.62 -5.46 16.47
C LEU A 80 -4.14 -6.10 17.78
N GLU A 81 -2.86 -6.43 17.88
CA GLU A 81 -2.24 -6.92 19.13
C GLU A 81 -2.31 -5.91 20.27
N SER A 82 -2.21 -4.61 19.95
CA SER A 82 -2.34 -3.51 20.91
C SER A 82 -3.80 -3.17 21.25
N GLY A 83 -4.77 -3.93 20.74
CA GLY A 83 -6.19 -3.80 21.08
C GLY A 83 -6.99 -2.81 20.25
N TYR A 84 -6.39 -2.22 19.19
CA TYR A 84 -7.09 -1.35 18.25
C TYR A 84 -7.97 -2.17 17.31
N ALA A 85 -9.14 -1.64 16.97
CA ALA A 85 -9.83 -2.04 15.76
C ALA A 85 -9.19 -1.35 14.55
N VAL A 86 -8.99 -2.08 13.46
CA VAL A 86 -8.25 -1.60 12.28
C VAL A 86 -9.15 -1.55 11.06
N ILE A 87 -9.23 -0.37 10.44
CA ILE A 87 -9.69 -0.20 9.06
C ILE A 87 -8.44 -0.19 8.18
N PHE A 88 -8.31 -1.16 7.30
CA PHE A 88 -7.16 -1.37 6.42
C PHE A 88 -7.51 -0.96 4.99
N LEU A 89 -7.28 0.32 4.68
CA LEU A 89 -7.45 0.89 3.34
C LEU A 89 -6.19 0.58 2.52
N HIS A 90 -6.29 -0.31 1.53
CA HIS A 90 -5.10 -0.91 0.93
C HIS A 90 -5.19 -1.02 -0.59
N ARG A 91 -4.02 -0.95 -1.26
CA ARG A 91 -3.94 -1.24 -2.69
C ARG A 91 -4.37 -2.68 -2.95
N GLN A 92 -5.31 -2.88 -3.86
CA GLN A 92 -5.73 -4.21 -4.29
C GLN A 92 -4.51 -5.04 -4.73
N PHE A 93 -4.46 -6.29 -4.25
CA PHE A 93 -3.35 -7.23 -4.48
C PHE A 93 -1.99 -6.86 -3.83
N SER A 94 -1.93 -5.80 -3.03
CA SER A 94 -0.79 -5.58 -2.13
C SER A 94 -0.85 -6.52 -0.91
N LEU A 95 0.20 -6.49 -0.08
CA LEU A 95 0.23 -7.29 1.14
C LEU A 95 -0.91 -6.94 2.09
N LEU A 96 -1.57 -7.98 2.60
CA LEU A 96 -2.62 -7.87 3.61
C LEU A 96 -2.12 -8.39 4.97
N PRO A 97 -2.68 -7.89 6.09
CA PRO A 97 -2.39 -8.41 7.41
C PRO A 97 -2.63 -9.92 7.45
N TYR A 98 -1.75 -10.65 8.09
CA TYR A 98 -1.71 -12.11 8.20
C TYR A 98 -1.38 -12.87 6.91
N SER A 99 -1.95 -12.52 5.75
CA SER A 99 -1.64 -13.22 4.49
C SER A 99 -0.20 -12.95 4.00
N ARG A 100 0.36 -11.78 4.33
CA ARG A 100 1.73 -11.39 3.96
C ARG A 100 2.81 -12.40 4.36
N HIS A 101 2.55 -13.21 5.39
CA HIS A 101 3.46 -14.26 5.86
C HIS A 101 3.65 -15.39 4.84
N PHE A 102 2.77 -15.45 3.83
CA PHE A 102 2.75 -16.48 2.79
C PHE A 102 2.87 -15.90 1.37
N SER A 103 2.38 -14.68 1.12
CA SER A 103 2.31 -14.07 -0.23
C SER A 103 3.64 -13.71 -0.90
N HIS A 104 4.72 -13.58 -0.13
CA HIS A 104 6.07 -13.31 -0.67
C HIS A 104 7.07 -14.44 -0.38
N SER A 105 6.58 -15.58 0.08
CA SER A 105 7.40 -16.78 0.14
C SER A 105 7.77 -17.16 -1.29
N ARG A 106 8.96 -17.73 -1.49
CA ARG A 106 9.31 -18.36 -2.79
C ARG A 106 8.31 -19.47 -3.14
N ASP A 107 7.64 -20.00 -2.12
CA ASP A 107 6.63 -21.04 -2.17
C ASP A 107 5.24 -20.47 -2.54
N CYS A 108 4.59 -21.11 -3.50
CA CYS A 108 3.19 -20.91 -3.83
C CYS A 108 2.29 -21.39 -2.68
N PHE A 109 1.04 -20.89 -2.62
CA PHE A 109 0.04 -21.39 -1.67
C PHE A 109 -0.07 -22.93 -1.67
N LEU A 110 -0.01 -23.56 -2.85
CA LEU A 110 -0.12 -25.01 -2.99
C LEU A 110 1.10 -25.75 -2.42
N ASP A 111 2.26 -25.11 -2.33
CA ASP A 111 3.44 -25.73 -1.74
C ASP A 111 3.28 -25.94 -0.23
N PHE A 112 2.43 -25.16 0.43
CA PHE A 112 2.13 -25.37 1.84
C PHE A 112 1.15 -26.53 2.10
N LEU A 113 0.54 -27.10 1.05
CA LEU A 113 -0.45 -28.15 1.17
C LEU A 113 0.18 -29.53 0.91
N SER A 114 -0.41 -30.56 1.52
CA SER A 114 -0.09 -31.97 1.27
C SER A 114 -1.36 -32.80 1.22
N GLU A 115 -1.40 -33.79 0.35
CA GLU A 115 -2.50 -34.75 0.27
C GLU A 115 -2.21 -35.96 1.16
N GLY A 116 -3.08 -36.21 2.14
CA GLY A 116 -3.01 -37.36 3.04
C GLY A 116 -3.64 -38.63 2.44
N PRO A 117 -3.42 -39.80 3.08
CA PRO A 117 -4.03 -41.06 2.64
C PRO A 117 -5.57 -40.95 2.65
N GLY A 118 -6.18 -41.00 1.46
CA GLY A 118 -7.64 -40.87 1.28
C GLY A 118 -8.12 -39.53 0.70
N GLY A 119 -7.22 -38.71 0.14
CA GLY A 119 -7.59 -37.47 -0.57
C GLY A 119 -7.87 -36.28 0.35
N GLN A 120 -7.51 -36.38 1.64
CA GLN A 120 -7.63 -35.27 2.58
C GLN A 120 -6.49 -34.29 2.35
N VAL A 121 -6.80 -33.05 1.97
CA VAL A 121 -5.81 -31.98 1.87
C VAL A 121 -5.53 -31.42 3.27
N GLY A 122 -4.27 -31.46 3.67
CA GLY A 122 -3.73 -30.89 4.90
C GLY A 122 -2.55 -29.96 4.63
N TRP A 123 -1.91 -29.49 5.70
CA TRP A 123 -0.66 -28.74 5.59
C TRP A 123 0.52 -29.70 5.50
N ARG A 124 1.52 -29.34 4.68
CA ARG A 124 2.79 -30.07 4.61
C ARG A 124 3.38 -30.21 6.02
N GLU A 125 3.75 -31.44 6.39
CA GLU A 125 4.45 -31.68 7.65
C GLU A 125 5.82 -30.98 7.63
N GLY A 126 6.15 -30.21 8.68
CA GLY A 126 7.42 -29.48 8.77
C GLY A 126 7.30 -28.04 9.31
N GLY A 127 8.39 -27.29 9.12
CA GLY A 127 8.73 -26.03 9.80
C GLY A 127 7.67 -24.92 9.75
N ASP A 128 6.83 -24.89 8.70
CA ASP A 128 5.84 -23.82 8.54
C ASP A 128 4.50 -24.11 9.21
N SER A 129 4.21 -25.36 9.60
CA SER A 129 2.92 -25.75 10.17
C SER A 129 2.60 -25.05 11.50
N ALA A 130 3.62 -24.73 12.30
CA ALA A 130 3.47 -23.95 13.53
C ALA A 130 3.15 -22.48 13.22
N LYS A 131 3.95 -21.86 12.33
CA LYS A 131 3.75 -20.47 11.89
C LYS A 131 2.37 -20.26 11.29
N VAL A 132 1.95 -21.12 10.36
CA VAL A 132 0.61 -21.07 9.74
C VAL A 132 -0.50 -21.13 10.79
N ARG A 133 -0.40 -22.07 11.73
CA ARG A 133 -1.39 -22.24 12.80
C ARG A 133 -1.52 -21.00 13.66
N ASP A 134 -0.40 -20.38 14.03
CA ASP A 134 -0.40 -19.21 14.89
C ASP A 134 -0.94 -17.97 14.16
N VAL A 135 -0.52 -17.75 12.91
CA VAL A 135 -1.07 -16.69 12.05
C VAL A 135 -2.58 -16.89 11.83
N LEU A 136 -3.03 -18.13 11.56
CA LEU A 136 -4.45 -18.44 11.39
C LEU A 136 -5.27 -18.14 12.66
N ARG A 137 -4.74 -18.46 13.85
CA ARG A 137 -5.39 -18.14 15.13
C ARG A 137 -5.54 -16.64 15.32
N GLN A 138 -4.49 -15.87 15.02
CA GLN A 138 -4.54 -14.41 15.11
C GLN A 138 -5.55 -13.82 14.13
N TYR A 139 -5.52 -14.26 12.87
CA TYR A 139 -6.50 -13.83 11.86
C TYR A 139 -7.94 -14.15 12.26
N ARG A 140 -8.21 -15.38 12.70
CA ARG A 140 -9.56 -15.78 13.16
C ARG A 140 -10.01 -14.94 14.35
N ARG A 141 -9.15 -14.72 15.33
CA ARG A 141 -9.46 -13.86 16.48
C ARG A 141 -9.83 -12.45 16.04
N ALA A 142 -9.08 -11.87 15.10
CA ALA A 142 -9.39 -10.54 14.57
C ALA A 142 -10.73 -10.50 13.83
N LYS A 143 -11.05 -11.53 13.02
CA LYS A 143 -12.32 -11.62 12.28
C LYS A 143 -13.52 -11.88 13.19
N GLU A 144 -13.42 -12.82 14.11
CA GLU A 144 -14.49 -13.20 15.05
C GLU A 144 -14.83 -12.04 16.00
N ALA A 145 -13.83 -11.27 16.42
CA ALA A 145 -14.02 -10.07 17.24
C ALA A 145 -14.41 -8.81 16.45
N ASN A 146 -14.65 -8.93 15.13
CA ASN A 146 -14.91 -7.81 14.23
C ASN A 146 -13.86 -6.67 14.35
N MET A 147 -12.58 -7.01 14.45
CA MET A 147 -11.48 -6.08 14.71
C MET A 147 -10.76 -5.61 13.44
N LEU A 148 -11.02 -6.22 12.29
CA LEU A 148 -10.34 -5.91 11.03
C LEU A 148 -11.37 -5.74 9.89
N LEU A 149 -11.45 -4.53 9.36
CA LEU A 149 -12.18 -4.20 8.12
C LEU A 149 -11.15 -3.90 7.02
N MET A 150 -11.29 -4.53 5.86
CA MET A 150 -10.40 -4.31 4.71
C MET A 150 -11.17 -3.59 3.60
N ILE A 151 -10.63 -2.48 3.11
CA ILE A 151 -11.21 -1.67 2.02
C ILE A 151 -10.15 -1.55 0.92
N PRO A 152 -10.38 -2.09 -0.29
CA PRO A 152 -9.42 -2.00 -1.38
C PRO A 152 -9.52 -0.66 -2.12
N PHE A 153 -8.40 -0.19 -2.66
CA PHE A 153 -8.33 0.87 -3.68
C PHE A 153 -7.33 0.49 -4.79
N VAL A 154 -7.38 1.17 -5.93
CA VAL A 154 -6.38 0.99 -6.99
C VAL A 154 -5.76 2.33 -7.37
N THR A 155 -6.60 3.28 -7.76
CA THR A 155 -6.16 4.59 -8.26
C THR A 155 -6.00 5.61 -7.13
N ILE A 156 -5.32 6.72 -7.44
CA ILE A 156 -5.28 7.89 -6.56
C ILE A 156 -6.68 8.47 -6.31
N GLY A 157 -7.57 8.42 -7.31
CA GLY A 157 -8.96 8.85 -7.17
C GLY A 157 -9.70 8.01 -6.13
N ASP A 158 -9.64 6.68 -6.26
CA ASP A 158 -10.23 5.74 -5.31
C ASP A 158 -9.74 6.03 -3.89
N TYR A 159 -8.41 6.10 -3.74
CA TYR A 159 -7.76 6.36 -2.46
C TYR A 159 -8.28 7.63 -1.78
N LEU A 160 -8.36 8.74 -2.52
CA LEU A 160 -8.77 10.03 -1.95
C LEU A 160 -10.25 10.05 -1.57
N HIS A 161 -11.12 9.45 -2.39
CA HIS A 161 -12.55 9.32 -2.07
C HIS A 161 -12.79 8.44 -0.83
N GLU A 162 -12.15 7.27 -0.78
CA GLU A 162 -12.24 6.35 0.36
C GLU A 162 -11.66 6.97 1.63
N LEU A 163 -10.48 7.59 1.55
CA LEU A 163 -9.85 8.26 2.67
C LEU A 163 -10.74 9.37 3.22
N ARG A 164 -11.33 10.19 2.35
CA ARG A 164 -12.25 11.28 2.74
C ARG A 164 -13.49 10.74 3.43
N ALA A 165 -14.14 9.74 2.85
CA ALA A 165 -15.35 9.15 3.40
C ALA A 165 -15.09 8.53 4.78
N VAL A 166 -14.08 7.66 4.89
CA VAL A 166 -13.76 6.97 6.14
C VAL A 166 -13.29 7.94 7.22
N SER A 167 -12.44 8.92 6.89
CA SER A 167 -11.95 9.90 7.88
C SER A 167 -13.09 10.70 8.51
N ARG A 168 -14.08 11.12 7.70
CA ARG A 168 -15.28 11.83 8.19
C ARG A 168 -16.16 10.93 9.06
N LEU A 169 -16.28 9.65 8.72
CA LEU A 169 -17.04 8.69 9.54
C LEU A 169 -16.37 8.41 10.89
N MET A 170 -15.07 8.67 11.03
CA MET A 170 -14.34 8.51 12.29
C MET A 170 -14.60 9.63 13.31
N LEU A 171 -15.29 10.71 12.96
CA LEU A 171 -15.62 11.84 13.85
C LEU A 171 -16.19 11.42 15.24
N PRO A 172 -17.12 10.45 15.34
CA PRO A 172 -17.68 10.04 16.64
C PRO A 172 -16.66 9.43 17.60
N LEU A 173 -15.50 8.97 17.10
CA LEU A 173 -14.43 8.42 17.94
C LEU A 173 -13.68 9.51 18.70
N GLY A 174 -13.79 10.77 18.27
CA GLY A 174 -13.03 11.89 18.84
C GLY A 174 -11.54 11.58 18.89
N ARG A 175 -10.95 11.71 20.09
CA ARG A 175 -9.53 11.40 20.35
C ARG A 175 -9.21 9.91 20.33
N GLY A 176 -10.20 9.02 20.22
CA GLY A 176 -10.04 7.57 20.07
C GLY A 176 -9.71 7.12 18.65
N GLY A 177 -9.84 8.02 17.67
CA GLY A 177 -9.49 7.77 16.26
C GLY A 177 -8.03 8.07 15.96
N LEU A 178 -7.37 7.18 15.23
CA LEU A 178 -6.02 7.34 14.70
C LEU A 178 -6.00 7.18 13.18
N LEU A 179 -5.38 8.11 12.47
CA LEU A 179 -5.06 7.95 11.05
C LEU A 179 -3.58 7.65 10.91
N TYR A 180 -3.25 6.49 10.37
CA TYR A 180 -1.89 6.01 10.14
C TYR A 180 -1.64 5.89 8.63
N LEU A 181 -1.08 6.95 8.07
CA LEU A 181 -1.01 7.17 6.62
C LEU A 181 0.31 6.63 6.03
N ALA A 182 0.36 5.33 5.76
CA ALA A 182 1.54 4.63 5.24
C ALA A 182 1.46 4.26 3.74
N ALA A 183 0.39 4.64 3.04
CA ALA A 183 0.29 4.46 1.59
C ALA A 183 1.30 5.35 0.83
N ALA A 184 1.81 4.84 -0.29
CA ALA A 184 2.63 5.61 -1.22
C ALA A 184 1.71 6.31 -2.23
N VAL A 185 1.28 7.51 -1.86
CA VAL A 185 0.34 8.33 -2.63
C VAL A 185 1.07 9.07 -3.74
N SER A 186 0.51 9.07 -4.95
CA SER A 186 1.05 9.79 -6.10
C SER A 186 1.03 11.30 -5.86
N ASP A 187 2.15 11.96 -6.13
CA ASP A 187 2.27 13.42 -6.00
C ASP A 187 1.70 14.19 -7.20
N PHE A 188 1.51 13.49 -8.31
CA PHE A 188 1.02 14.02 -9.58
C PHE A 188 -0.09 13.14 -10.15
N PHE A 189 -0.99 13.70 -10.96
CA PHE A 189 -2.09 13.00 -11.62
C PHE A 189 -2.43 13.60 -12.99
N VAL A 190 -3.23 12.90 -13.79
CA VAL A 190 -3.83 13.41 -15.03
C VAL A 190 -5.27 13.84 -14.75
N PRO A 191 -5.65 15.11 -14.94
CA PRO A 191 -7.03 15.54 -14.78
C PRO A 191 -7.98 14.83 -15.75
N PRO A 192 -9.19 14.43 -15.33
CA PRO A 192 -10.13 13.68 -16.18
C PRO A 192 -10.48 14.33 -17.52
N GLU A 193 -10.61 15.65 -17.53
CA GLU A 193 -10.84 16.47 -18.73
C GLU A 193 -9.69 16.40 -19.75
N ARG A 194 -8.48 16.00 -19.32
CA ARG A 194 -7.29 15.81 -20.17
C ARG A 194 -6.91 14.34 -20.34
N MET A 195 -7.73 13.39 -19.88
CA MET A 195 -7.46 11.97 -20.13
C MET A 195 -7.96 11.56 -21.52
N ALA A 196 -7.10 10.89 -22.30
CA ALA A 196 -7.52 10.24 -23.53
C ALA A 196 -8.55 9.13 -23.21
N GLU A 197 -9.56 8.97 -24.06
CA GLU A 197 -10.59 7.94 -23.85
C GLU A 197 -10.00 6.52 -23.99
N HIS A 198 -9.14 6.32 -24.99
CA HIS A 198 -8.59 5.02 -25.35
C HIS A 198 -7.06 5.03 -25.34
N LYS A 199 -6.47 3.83 -25.38
CA LYS A 199 -5.02 3.57 -25.45
C LYS A 199 -4.29 4.59 -26.34
N ILE A 200 -3.32 5.30 -25.76
CA ILE A 200 -2.45 6.22 -26.50
C ILE A 200 -1.64 5.40 -27.53
N GLN A 201 -1.69 5.80 -28.79
CA GLN A 201 -1.09 5.06 -29.92
C GLN A 201 0.37 5.47 -30.14
N SER A 202 1.21 4.52 -30.55
CA SER A 202 2.64 4.75 -30.82
C SER A 202 2.95 5.12 -32.28
N THR A 203 1.98 4.98 -33.18
CA THR A 203 2.12 5.29 -34.61
C THR A 203 0.82 5.88 -35.18
N ASP A 204 0.95 6.69 -36.23
CA ASP A 204 -0.19 7.26 -36.96
C ASP A 204 -0.97 6.25 -37.82
N ALA A 205 -0.60 4.97 -37.82
CA ALA A 205 -1.25 3.95 -38.64
C ALA A 205 -2.74 3.79 -38.30
N ALA A 206 -3.12 3.95 -37.04
CA ALA A 206 -4.51 3.91 -36.61
C ALA A 206 -5.34 5.11 -37.13
N ALA A 207 -4.71 6.27 -37.34
CA ALA A 207 -5.38 7.46 -37.89
C ALA A 207 -5.61 7.37 -39.41
N ALA A 208 -4.96 6.42 -40.10
CA ALA A 208 -5.21 6.14 -41.52
C ALA A 208 -6.49 5.33 -41.72
N TRP A 209 -6.80 4.38 -40.83
CA TRP A 209 -7.97 3.51 -40.96
C TRP A 209 -9.31 4.21 -40.69
N GLY A 210 -9.31 5.31 -39.93
CA GLY A 210 -10.51 6.14 -39.74
C GLY A 210 -10.91 7.00 -40.95
N ARG A 211 -10.01 7.17 -41.94
CA ARG A 211 -10.29 7.95 -43.15
C ARG A 211 -10.83 7.13 -44.33
N ASP A 212 -10.62 5.82 -44.32
CA ASP A 212 -11.12 4.94 -45.38
C ASP A 212 -12.56 4.46 -45.12
N GLY A 213 -13.02 4.46 -43.86
CA GLY A 213 -14.41 4.11 -43.51
C GLY A 213 -15.47 5.19 -43.81
N ALA A 214 -15.05 6.39 -44.23
CA ALA A 214 -15.95 7.52 -44.54
C ALA A 214 -16.03 7.84 -46.04
N ARG A 215 -15.54 6.95 -46.93
CA ARG A 215 -15.50 7.17 -48.39
C ARG A 215 -16.43 6.28 -49.21
N ASP A 216 -17.17 5.37 -48.59
CA ASP A 216 -18.05 4.45 -49.34
C ASP A 216 -19.53 4.88 -49.45
N ASP A 217 -19.96 5.98 -48.82
CA ASP A 217 -21.36 6.45 -48.86
C ASP A 217 -21.60 7.73 -49.67
N ALA A 218 -20.80 7.98 -50.72
CA ALA A 218 -21.09 9.06 -51.68
C ALA A 218 -20.65 8.70 -53.11
N ARG A 219 -21.39 7.80 -53.75
CA ARG A 219 -21.44 7.72 -55.22
C ARG A 219 -22.90 7.77 -55.67
N ASP A 220 -23.39 8.98 -55.94
CA ASP A 220 -24.12 9.23 -57.19
C ASP A 220 -24.25 10.74 -57.45
N GLY A 221 -24.16 11.15 -58.72
CA GLY A 221 -24.68 12.46 -59.16
C GLY A 221 -23.69 13.52 -59.65
N ASP A 222 -23.31 13.38 -60.91
CA ASP A 222 -23.35 14.43 -61.96
C ASP A 222 -22.16 15.40 -62.19
N ARG A 223 -22.12 15.82 -63.47
CA ARG A 223 -20.99 16.18 -64.32
C ARG A 223 -20.66 17.68 -64.39
N ASP A 224 -19.49 17.90 -65.00
CA ASP A 224 -19.09 19.02 -65.85
C ASP A 224 -18.66 20.36 -65.20
N GLY A 225 -17.42 20.77 -65.53
CA GLY A 225 -16.92 22.12 -65.27
C GLY A 225 -15.41 22.24 -65.45
N ALA A 226 -14.97 22.63 -66.65
CA ALA A 226 -13.59 22.61 -67.10
C ALA A 226 -12.74 23.85 -66.73
N ARG A 227 -11.40 23.65 -66.87
CA ARG A 227 -10.32 24.60 -67.25
C ARG A 227 -9.44 25.26 -66.17
N ALA A 228 -8.20 24.77 -66.17
CA ALA A 228 -6.94 25.46 -66.48
C ALA A 228 -6.32 26.49 -65.51
N GLY A 229 -5.06 26.22 -65.11
CA GLY A 229 -4.01 27.23 -65.22
C GLY A 229 -3.00 27.41 -64.06
N VAL A 230 -1.79 26.88 -64.28
CA VAL A 230 -0.49 27.57 -64.07
C VAL A 230 0.23 27.53 -62.69
N GLN A 231 1.49 27.06 -62.81
CA GLN A 231 2.75 27.32 -62.07
C GLN A 231 3.05 26.70 -60.70
N ALA A 232 3.97 25.74 -60.78
CA ALA A 232 5.05 25.51 -59.82
C ALA A 232 5.99 26.73 -59.73
N LEU A 233 6.58 26.97 -58.56
CA LEU A 233 7.98 27.39 -58.39
C LEU A 233 8.42 27.24 -56.91
N ALA A 234 9.71 26.97 -56.76
CA ALA A 234 10.39 26.36 -55.63
C ALA A 234 10.67 27.29 -54.43
N GLN A 235 10.95 26.64 -53.29
CA GLN A 235 11.57 27.22 -52.09
C GLN A 235 12.99 27.74 -52.34
N PRO A 236 13.55 28.52 -51.39
CA PRO A 236 14.76 28.00 -50.73
C PRO A 236 14.75 28.11 -49.20
N ARG A 237 15.53 27.19 -48.60
CA ARG A 237 15.82 27.00 -47.17
C ARG A 237 16.87 27.99 -46.63
N ASN A 238 16.75 28.33 -45.35
CA ASN A 238 17.80 28.57 -44.34
C ASN A 238 17.07 28.93 -43.03
N GLY A 239 17.40 28.50 -41.82
CA GLY A 239 18.49 27.75 -41.22
C GLY A 239 18.35 27.91 -39.69
N ALA A 240 19.12 27.13 -38.94
CA ALA A 240 19.34 27.17 -37.49
C ALA A 240 18.34 26.41 -36.57
N SER A 241 18.99 25.67 -35.67
CA SER A 241 18.55 24.75 -34.63
C SER A 241 17.67 25.36 -33.56
N GLU A 242 16.53 24.74 -33.27
CA GLU A 242 15.92 24.74 -31.94
C GLU A 242 15.34 23.34 -31.67
N ASP A 243 15.61 22.81 -30.48
CA ASP A 243 15.08 21.55 -29.98
C ASP A 243 13.57 21.69 -29.76
N GLU A 244 12.75 21.17 -30.69
CA GLU A 244 11.29 21.30 -30.62
C GLU A 244 10.62 20.16 -29.82
N GLU A 245 9.83 20.57 -28.84
CA GLU A 245 9.17 19.81 -27.78
C GLU A 245 7.80 19.26 -28.22
N PHE A 246 7.42 18.07 -27.74
CA PHE A 246 6.17 17.41 -28.13
C PHE A 246 5.13 17.58 -27.02
N ASP A 247 3.99 18.21 -27.32
CA ASP A 247 2.80 18.27 -26.46
C ASP A 247 1.73 17.30 -26.99
N ASN A 248 1.11 16.53 -26.11
CA ASN A 248 0.20 15.43 -26.44
C ASN A 248 -1.21 15.92 -26.85
N PHE A 249 -1.39 17.23 -27.09
CA PHE A 249 -2.69 17.88 -27.11
C PHE A 249 -3.03 18.77 -28.32
N ASP A 250 -2.14 18.95 -29.31
CA ASP A 250 -2.45 19.73 -30.52
C ASP A 250 -2.64 18.83 -31.76
N ALA A 251 -3.83 18.90 -32.35
CA ALA A 251 -4.21 18.21 -33.58
C ALA A 251 -3.98 19.06 -34.84
N SER A 252 -2.81 19.70 -34.97
CA SER A 252 -2.45 20.47 -36.17
C SER A 252 -1.24 19.88 -36.92
N PRO A 253 -1.38 19.44 -38.19
CA PRO A 253 -0.33 18.68 -38.88
C PRO A 253 0.60 19.63 -39.64
N ARG A 254 1.63 20.17 -38.99
CA ARG A 254 2.66 20.97 -39.71
C ARG A 254 4.12 20.65 -39.41
N VAL A 255 4.45 19.66 -38.57
CA VAL A 255 5.85 19.33 -38.24
C VAL A 255 6.09 17.80 -38.23
N PRO A 256 7.23 17.28 -38.73
CA PRO A 256 7.56 15.85 -38.70
C PRO A 256 7.63 15.30 -37.27
N ARG A 257 6.84 14.27 -36.97
CA ARG A 257 6.60 13.74 -35.61
C ARG A 257 7.79 12.92 -35.08
N SER A 258 8.26 13.23 -33.87
CA SER A 258 9.34 12.49 -33.19
C SER A 258 8.85 11.17 -32.58
N LYS A 259 9.75 10.20 -32.37
CA LYS A 259 9.46 8.87 -31.76
C LYS A 259 9.25 8.90 -30.22
N ARG A 260 8.91 10.04 -29.62
CA ARG A 260 8.89 10.24 -28.15
C ARG A 260 7.46 10.40 -27.63
N LEU A 261 7.21 9.96 -26.39
CA LEU A 261 5.96 10.19 -25.64
C LEU A 261 6.25 11.13 -24.48
N VAL A 262 5.53 12.25 -24.42
CA VAL A 262 5.59 13.23 -23.33
C VAL A 262 4.26 13.19 -22.57
N ILE A 263 4.33 13.12 -21.24
CA ILE A 263 3.16 13.04 -20.37
C ILE A 263 3.18 14.24 -19.43
N ASN A 264 2.17 15.10 -19.56
CA ASN A 264 1.97 16.25 -18.70
C ASN A 264 1.09 15.85 -17.50
N LEU A 265 1.56 16.12 -16.28
CA LEU A 265 0.88 15.77 -15.04
C LEU A 265 0.71 17.01 -14.16
N ASP A 266 -0.42 17.10 -13.46
CA ASP A 266 -0.67 18.14 -12.47
C ASP A 266 -0.34 17.66 -11.06
N PRO A 267 0.11 18.54 -10.15
CA PRO A 267 0.30 18.17 -8.76
C PRO A 267 -1.04 17.80 -8.11
N VAL A 268 -1.06 16.69 -7.37
CA VAL A 268 -2.22 16.31 -6.56
C VAL A 268 -2.43 17.36 -5.45
N PRO A 269 -3.67 17.84 -5.24
CA PRO A 269 -3.98 18.77 -4.16
C PRO A 269 -3.53 18.25 -2.80
N LYS A 270 -3.14 19.14 -1.90
CA LYS A 270 -2.54 18.75 -0.62
C LYS A 270 -3.62 18.48 0.44
N PHE A 271 -4.26 17.31 0.37
CA PHE A 271 -5.37 16.90 1.24
C PHE A 271 -5.02 16.68 2.72
N LEU A 272 -3.74 16.61 3.10
CA LEU A 272 -3.32 16.44 4.51
C LEU A 272 -3.79 17.60 5.40
N LYS A 273 -3.86 18.82 4.88
CA LYS A 273 -4.41 19.96 5.64
C LYS A 273 -5.89 19.75 5.94
N ASN A 274 -6.64 19.30 4.93
CA ASN A 274 -8.09 19.12 5.03
C ASN A 274 -8.46 17.92 5.92
N LEU A 275 -7.59 16.92 5.99
CA LEU A 275 -7.67 15.84 6.97
C LEU A 275 -7.65 16.37 8.41
N VAL A 276 -6.73 17.29 8.72
CA VAL A 276 -6.55 17.88 10.04
C VAL A 276 -7.67 18.87 10.36
N ASP A 277 -7.99 19.79 9.46
CA ASP A 277 -8.92 20.88 9.76
C ASP A 277 -10.40 20.50 9.60
N GLY A 278 -10.69 19.55 8.71
CA GLY A 278 -12.06 19.24 8.29
C GLY A 278 -12.49 17.81 8.60
N TRP A 279 -11.72 16.81 8.14
CA TRP A 279 -12.23 15.44 8.09
C TRP A 279 -12.13 14.70 9.43
N ALA A 280 -11.04 14.90 10.20
CA ALA A 280 -10.83 14.21 11.48
C ALA A 280 -10.11 15.10 12.53
N PRO A 281 -10.66 16.27 12.92
CA PRO A 281 -9.96 17.29 13.71
C PRO A 281 -9.60 16.89 15.14
N GLN A 282 -10.25 15.87 15.71
CA GLN A 282 -9.94 15.39 17.07
C GLN A 282 -9.02 14.16 17.08
N GLY A 283 -8.93 13.44 15.97
CA GLY A 283 -8.16 12.22 15.86
C GLY A 283 -6.66 12.51 15.84
N MET A 284 -5.85 11.55 16.28
CA MET A 284 -4.41 11.62 16.07
C MET A 284 -4.12 11.28 14.60
N ILE A 285 -3.21 12.03 13.97
CA ILE A 285 -2.82 11.86 12.56
C ILE A 285 -1.31 11.66 12.50
N VAL A 286 -0.92 10.50 11.97
CA VAL A 286 0.45 10.06 11.74
C VAL A 286 0.66 9.90 10.25
N SER A 287 1.66 10.59 9.70
CA SER A 287 2.03 10.47 8.29
C SER A 287 3.42 9.88 8.10
N TYR A 288 3.67 9.30 6.93
CA TYR A 288 4.99 8.82 6.55
C TYR A 288 5.71 9.78 5.61
N LYS A 289 7.05 9.81 5.74
CA LYS A 289 7.93 10.50 4.79
C LYS A 289 9.06 9.57 4.36
N LEU A 290 8.98 9.09 3.11
CA LEU A 290 10.04 8.32 2.47
C LEU A 290 10.97 9.28 1.71
N GLU A 291 12.27 9.17 1.97
CA GLU A 291 13.31 9.87 1.19
C GLU A 291 14.44 8.90 0.82
N THR A 292 15.27 9.30 -0.14
CA THR A 292 16.51 8.59 -0.49
C THR A 292 17.75 9.33 0.00
N ASP A 293 17.63 10.64 0.27
CA ASP A 293 18.69 11.49 0.77
C ASP A 293 18.53 11.75 2.29
N PRO A 294 19.47 11.33 3.15
CA PRO A 294 19.43 11.60 4.59
C PRO A 294 19.43 13.08 4.95
N ALA A 295 20.05 13.95 4.13
CA ALA A 295 20.18 15.37 4.45
C ALA A 295 18.84 16.14 4.40
N ILE A 296 17.84 15.58 3.73
CA ILE A 296 16.55 16.24 3.51
C ILE A 296 15.40 15.62 4.32
N LEU A 297 15.57 14.41 4.86
CA LEU A 297 14.50 13.65 5.52
C LEU A 297 13.86 14.41 6.69
N VAL A 298 14.65 14.77 7.70
CA VAL A 298 14.15 15.47 8.90
C VAL A 298 13.61 16.84 8.54
N ARG A 299 14.27 17.56 7.63
CA ARG A 299 13.83 18.89 7.18
C ARG A 299 12.46 18.83 6.51
N LYS A 300 12.26 17.88 5.59
CA LYS A 300 10.98 17.69 4.91
C LYS A 300 9.89 17.17 5.86
N ALA A 301 10.25 16.34 6.84
CA ALA A 301 9.33 15.89 7.88
C ALA A 301 8.83 17.07 8.73
N ARG A 302 9.74 17.94 9.21
CA ARG A 302 9.38 19.16 9.95
C ARG A 302 8.52 20.11 9.11
N TYR A 303 8.92 20.36 7.87
CA TYR A 303 8.12 21.17 6.94
C TYR A 303 6.69 20.62 6.76
N SER A 304 6.53 19.29 6.70
CA SER A 304 5.21 18.65 6.63
C SER A 304 4.38 18.92 7.89
N LEU A 305 4.99 18.85 9.08
CA LEU A 305 4.30 19.20 10.33
C LEU A 305 3.89 20.67 10.35
N ASP A 306 4.79 21.58 9.99
CA ASP A 306 4.51 23.02 9.98
C ASP A 306 3.39 23.37 8.99
N ARG A 307 3.37 22.71 7.83
CA ARG A 307 2.38 22.96 6.79
C ARG A 307 1.00 22.37 7.09
N TYR A 308 0.95 21.16 7.64
CA TYR A 308 -0.31 20.41 7.79
C TYR A 308 -0.79 20.31 9.23
N GLN A 309 0.03 20.67 10.23
CA GLN A 309 -0.33 20.69 11.65
C GLN A 309 -0.85 19.35 12.19
N HIS A 310 -0.32 18.23 11.68
CA HIS A 310 -0.60 16.89 12.21
C HIS A 310 0.41 16.51 13.31
N HIS A 311 0.20 15.35 13.93
CA HIS A 311 0.76 15.06 15.26
C HIS A 311 2.14 14.39 15.20
N LEU A 312 2.40 13.61 14.16
CA LEU A 312 3.64 12.86 13.99
C LEU A 312 3.95 12.62 12.50
N VAL A 313 5.21 12.84 12.12
CA VAL A 313 5.77 12.30 10.87
C VAL A 313 6.76 11.20 11.22
N ILE A 314 6.55 10.02 10.64
CA ILE A 314 7.51 8.93 10.68
C ILE A 314 8.34 9.00 9.39
N GLY A 315 9.57 9.48 9.52
CA GLY A 315 10.53 9.55 8.42
C GLY A 315 11.29 8.23 8.27
N ASN A 316 11.53 7.81 7.03
CA ASN A 316 12.37 6.65 6.75
C ASN A 316 13.15 6.81 5.45
N LEU A 317 14.36 6.28 5.41
CA LEU A 317 15.16 6.22 4.17
C LEU A 317 14.86 4.94 3.42
N LEU A 318 14.81 4.98 2.10
CA LEU A 318 14.51 3.79 1.29
C LEU A 318 15.47 2.63 1.59
N SER A 319 16.75 2.95 1.77
CA SER A 319 17.82 1.99 2.03
C SER A 319 17.78 1.39 3.44
N THR A 320 17.35 2.15 4.45
CA THR A 320 17.41 1.73 5.87
C THR A 320 16.04 1.51 6.51
N ARG A 321 14.94 1.62 5.74
CA ARG A 321 13.55 1.56 6.27
C ARG A 321 13.21 0.33 7.11
N LYS A 322 13.89 -0.80 6.91
CA LYS A 322 13.66 -2.01 7.72
C LYS A 322 14.38 -1.98 9.06
N TRP A 323 15.41 -1.15 9.18
CA TRP A 323 16.33 -1.07 10.31
C TRP A 323 16.07 0.14 11.20
N GLU A 324 15.66 1.27 10.63
CA GLU A 324 15.41 2.49 11.39
C GLU A 324 14.28 3.35 10.83
N VAL A 325 13.69 4.14 11.71
CA VAL A 325 12.81 5.27 11.38
C VAL A 325 13.06 6.43 12.34
N VAL A 326 12.73 7.65 11.92
CA VAL A 326 12.77 8.85 12.77
C VAL A 326 11.37 9.35 13.05
N PHE A 327 11.07 9.58 14.32
CA PHE A 327 9.86 10.22 14.80
C PHE A 327 10.10 11.71 14.92
N VAL A 328 9.36 12.49 14.13
CA VAL A 328 9.40 13.96 14.16
C VAL A 328 8.03 14.43 14.62
N SER A 329 7.99 15.17 15.73
CA SER A 329 6.74 15.68 16.32
C SER A 329 6.90 17.11 16.83
N PRO A 330 5.83 17.93 16.85
CA PRO A 330 5.91 19.31 17.30
C PRO A 330 6.43 19.44 18.73
N GLY A 331 7.39 20.34 18.95
CA GLY A 331 7.90 20.67 20.29
C GLY A 331 8.71 19.55 20.98
N ARG A 332 9.00 18.44 20.30
CA ARG A 332 9.84 17.34 20.82
C ARG A 332 11.13 17.23 20.01
N ARG A 333 12.17 16.67 20.63
CA ARG A 333 13.39 16.29 19.90
C ARG A 333 13.08 15.12 18.98
N ASP A 334 13.72 15.11 17.81
CA ASP A 334 13.61 13.98 16.88
C ASP A 334 14.09 12.71 17.57
N HIS A 335 13.32 11.63 17.44
CA HIS A 335 13.59 10.37 18.11
C HIS A 335 13.77 9.25 17.09
N TRP A 336 14.96 8.65 17.05
CA TRP A 336 15.26 7.55 16.15
C TRP A 336 14.90 6.22 16.81
N LEU A 337 14.10 5.40 16.12
CA LEU A 337 13.83 4.02 16.50
C LEU A 337 14.65 3.10 15.62
N ARG A 338 15.40 2.19 16.24
CA ARG A 338 16.34 1.31 15.55
C ARG A 338 16.20 -0.13 16.00
N VAL A 339 16.18 -1.04 15.04
CA VAL A 339 16.34 -2.46 15.32
C VAL A 339 17.74 -2.69 15.91
N PRO A 340 17.87 -3.47 17.00
CA PRO A 340 19.16 -3.80 17.56
C PRO A 340 20.07 -4.49 16.53
N PRO A 341 21.39 -4.24 16.57
CA PRO A 341 22.31 -4.96 15.71
C PRO A 341 22.29 -6.47 16.01
N PRO A 342 22.54 -7.32 14.99
CA PRO A 342 22.75 -8.74 15.24
C PRO A 342 23.93 -8.94 16.21
N PRO A 343 23.89 -10.01 17.03
CA PRO A 343 24.94 -10.29 18.00
C PRO A 343 26.30 -10.50 17.31
N PRO A 344 27.43 -10.18 17.98
CA PRO A 344 28.77 -10.24 17.39
C PRO A 344 29.16 -11.60 16.80
N SER A 345 28.55 -12.68 17.29
CA SER A 345 28.77 -14.05 16.81
C SER A 345 28.29 -14.27 15.37
N MET A 346 27.46 -13.38 14.82
CA MET A 346 26.93 -13.45 13.45
C MET A 346 27.53 -12.37 12.53
N ALA A 347 28.41 -11.51 13.05
CA ALA A 347 29.13 -10.53 12.23
C ALA A 347 30.37 -11.21 11.61
N GLU A 348 30.20 -11.79 10.42
CA GLU A 348 31.35 -12.21 9.60
C GLU A 348 32.11 -10.96 9.15
N GLY A 349 33.25 -10.71 9.79
CA GLY A 349 34.13 -9.57 9.52
C GLY A 349 34.36 -8.76 10.79
N GLY A 350 35.57 -8.89 11.36
CA GLY A 350 35.99 -8.32 12.64
C GLY A 350 36.11 -6.78 12.68
N GLY A 351 35.07 -6.06 12.27
CA GLY A 351 34.88 -4.65 12.58
C GLY A 351 34.12 -4.53 13.91
N GLY A 352 34.74 -3.89 14.90
CA GLY A 352 34.08 -3.58 16.17
C GLY A 352 32.80 -2.76 15.98
N GLN A 353 32.01 -2.67 17.05
CA GLN A 353 30.71 -1.98 17.19
C GLN A 353 30.70 -0.46 16.85
N THR A 354 31.67 0.05 16.12
CA THR A 354 31.79 1.43 15.69
C THR A 354 31.02 1.61 14.37
N GLY A 355 29.78 2.09 14.43
CA GLY A 355 29.01 2.40 13.22
C GLY A 355 27.49 2.28 13.34
N TRP A 356 26.97 1.64 14.39
CA TRP A 356 25.52 1.63 14.64
C TRP A 356 25.12 3.02 15.14
N GLY A 357 24.55 3.85 14.25
CA GLY A 357 24.51 5.32 14.31
C GLY A 357 24.05 6.00 15.61
N ASP A 358 23.62 5.28 16.64
CA ASP A 358 23.30 5.82 17.98
C ASP A 358 24.57 6.27 18.69
N ALA A 359 25.69 5.58 18.46
CA ALA A 359 27.00 6.00 18.96
C ALA A 359 27.49 7.30 18.29
N GLU A 360 26.97 7.64 17.11
CA GLU A 360 27.45 8.75 16.27
C GLU A 360 26.42 9.87 16.06
N GLY A 361 25.20 9.75 16.61
CA GLY A 361 24.16 10.77 16.51
C GLY A 361 23.68 11.09 15.08
N ARG A 362 23.82 10.15 14.14
CA ARG A 362 23.47 10.30 12.72
C ARG A 362 22.59 9.15 12.21
N PRO A 363 21.91 9.27 11.06
CA PRO A 363 21.22 8.16 10.40
C PRO A 363 22.16 6.97 10.09
N LEU A 364 21.61 5.76 10.01
CA LEU A 364 22.35 4.58 9.56
C LEU A 364 22.69 4.73 8.07
N ARG A 365 23.85 4.20 7.67
CA ARG A 365 24.20 4.12 6.25
C ARG A 365 23.98 2.71 5.72
N ALA A 366 23.64 2.62 4.44
CA ALA A 366 23.26 1.34 3.82
C ALA A 366 24.42 0.34 3.77
N ASP A 367 25.65 0.83 3.64
CA ASP A 367 26.90 0.05 3.62
C ASP A 367 27.30 -0.50 5.00
N GLU A 368 26.71 0.00 6.08
CA GLU A 368 26.96 -0.44 7.46
C GLU A 368 25.99 -1.56 7.88
N LEU A 369 24.96 -1.82 7.08
CA LEU A 369 23.91 -2.78 7.41
C LEU A 369 24.27 -4.19 6.94
N PRO A 370 23.83 -5.24 7.67
CA PRO A 370 23.85 -6.61 7.17
C PRO A 370 23.17 -6.71 5.80
N LYS A 371 23.63 -7.66 4.98
CA LYS A 371 23.01 -7.93 3.66
C LYS A 371 21.59 -8.48 3.78
N GLU A 372 21.35 -9.26 4.83
CA GLU A 372 20.05 -9.83 5.14
C GLU A 372 19.15 -8.80 5.83
N ASP A 373 17.85 -8.97 5.70
CA ASP A 373 16.87 -8.19 6.45
C ASP A 373 16.96 -8.50 7.96
N PRO A 374 16.53 -7.57 8.84
CA PRO A 374 16.51 -7.85 10.27
C PRO A 374 15.48 -8.93 10.61
N ASP A 375 15.84 -9.83 11.52
CA ASP A 375 14.92 -10.83 12.10
C ASP A 375 13.72 -10.18 12.82
N THR A 376 13.94 -8.97 13.33
CA THR A 376 12.92 -8.20 14.04
C THR A 376 12.33 -7.14 13.12
N GLU A 377 11.01 -7.18 12.97
CA GLU A 377 10.27 -6.16 12.26
C GLU A 377 10.32 -4.84 13.04
N ILE A 378 10.74 -3.75 12.40
CA ILE A 378 10.82 -2.42 13.04
C ILE A 378 9.47 -1.94 13.59
N GLU A 379 8.35 -2.45 13.08
CA GLU A 379 6.99 -2.20 13.58
C GLU A 379 6.80 -2.62 15.04
N THR A 380 7.57 -3.60 15.53
CA THR A 380 7.63 -3.97 16.95
C THR A 380 8.06 -2.80 17.85
N LEU A 381 8.78 -1.82 17.29
CA LEU A 381 9.18 -0.59 17.96
C LEU A 381 8.26 0.57 17.62
N ILE A 382 7.84 0.69 16.36
CA ILE A 382 7.01 1.80 15.88
C ILE A 382 5.64 1.80 16.59
N ILE A 383 4.96 0.66 16.62
CA ILE A 383 3.56 0.62 17.07
C ILE A 383 3.44 0.92 18.57
N PRO A 384 4.25 0.36 19.47
CA PRO A 384 4.25 0.77 20.87
C PRO A 384 4.52 2.27 21.07
N ALA A 385 5.48 2.85 20.32
CA ALA A 385 5.79 4.28 20.41
C ALA A 385 4.64 5.17 19.91
N VAL A 386 3.94 4.75 18.85
CA VAL A 386 2.73 5.45 18.36
C VAL A 386 1.59 5.33 19.36
N VAL A 387 1.40 4.16 19.98
CA VAL A 387 0.38 3.96 21.02
C VAL A 387 0.63 4.87 22.22
N GLU A 388 1.87 5.00 22.68
CA GLU A 388 2.24 5.92 23.77
C GLU A 388 1.94 7.39 23.41
N LEU A 389 2.23 7.80 22.18
CA LEU A 389 1.88 9.14 21.70
C LEU A 389 0.36 9.34 21.62
N HIS A 390 -0.39 8.32 21.22
CA HIS A 390 -1.85 8.37 21.17
C HIS A 390 -2.46 8.38 22.59
N ASP A 391 -1.86 7.67 23.55
CA ASP A 391 -2.22 7.78 24.97
C ASP A 391 -2.04 9.22 25.47
N ALA A 392 -0.89 9.85 25.15
CA ALA A 392 -0.63 11.23 25.52
C ALA A 392 -1.57 12.24 24.83
N HIS A 393 -2.10 11.90 23.65
CA HIS A 393 -3.11 12.71 22.95
C HIS A 393 -4.49 12.67 23.65
N GLN A 394 -4.71 11.69 24.53
CA GLN A 394 -5.93 11.47 25.33
C GLN A 394 -5.73 11.83 26.81
N PRO A 395 -5.69 13.11 27.22
CA PRO A 395 -5.72 13.46 28.63
C PRO A 395 -7.05 12.98 29.25
N GLY A 396 -6.99 11.94 30.09
CA GLY A 396 -8.11 11.46 30.91
C GLY A 396 -8.48 9.98 30.79
N VAL A 397 -7.86 9.19 29.91
CA VAL A 397 -8.09 7.73 29.83
C VAL A 397 -6.87 7.01 30.40
N ASN A 398 -6.99 6.42 31.59
CA ASN A 398 -5.95 5.56 32.12
C ASN A 398 -5.71 4.37 31.16
N PRO A 399 -4.46 4.01 30.86
CA PRO A 399 -4.18 2.81 30.08
C PRO A 399 -4.78 1.58 30.79
N PRO A 400 -5.26 0.57 30.05
CA PRO A 400 -5.83 -0.63 30.65
C PRO A 400 -4.83 -1.25 31.66
N PRO A 401 -5.27 -1.62 32.87
CA PRO A 401 -4.38 -2.16 33.90
C PRO A 401 -3.61 -3.38 33.36
N GLY A 402 -2.27 -3.29 33.31
CA GLY A 402 -1.41 -4.39 32.90
C GLY A 402 -0.57 -4.17 31.64
N TYR A 403 -0.78 -3.09 30.87
CA TYR A 403 0.02 -2.83 29.65
C TYR A 403 1.52 -2.67 29.94
N ALA A 404 1.89 -1.90 30.96
CA ALA A 404 3.27 -1.77 31.42
C ALA A 404 3.87 -3.09 31.96
N ARG A 405 3.02 -4.03 32.39
CA ARG A 405 3.41 -5.38 32.84
C ARG A 405 3.68 -6.31 31.67
N MET A 406 2.94 -6.14 30.57
CA MET A 406 3.11 -6.86 29.31
C MET A 406 4.43 -6.50 28.61
N LEU A 407 4.80 -5.22 28.62
CA LEU A 407 6.10 -4.76 28.10
C LEU A 407 7.27 -5.35 28.90
N ARG A 408 7.18 -5.37 30.24
CA ARG A 408 8.19 -6.01 31.10
C ARG A 408 8.27 -7.53 30.93
N ALA A 409 7.14 -8.19 30.70
CA ALA A 409 7.10 -9.64 30.47
C ALA A 409 7.76 -10.05 29.14
N LYS A 410 7.72 -9.20 28.10
CA LYS A 410 8.46 -9.44 26.85
C LYS A 410 9.98 -9.28 27.03
N ASP A 411 10.43 -8.32 27.85
CA ASP A 411 11.85 -8.16 28.20
C ASP A 411 12.40 -9.29 29.08
N GLU A 412 11.56 -9.87 29.96
CA GLU A 412 11.95 -10.99 30.82
C GLU A 412 11.91 -12.34 30.09
N GLY A 413 10.95 -12.56 29.17
CA GLY A 413 10.87 -13.75 28.33
C GLY A 413 12.06 -13.91 27.38
N ASN A 414 12.65 -12.81 26.91
CA ASN A 414 13.83 -12.84 26.05
C ASN A 414 15.14 -13.12 26.82
N LYS A 415 15.13 -12.95 28.16
CA LYS A 415 16.27 -13.27 29.04
C LYS A 415 16.26 -14.72 29.52
N THR A 416 15.10 -15.35 29.67
CA THR A 416 14.98 -16.73 30.15
C THR A 416 15.23 -17.79 29.07
N VAL A 417 14.97 -17.49 27.80
CA VAL A 417 15.26 -18.41 26.68
C VAL A 417 16.77 -18.58 26.43
N ARG A 418 17.61 -17.62 26.84
CA ARG A 418 19.08 -17.69 26.67
C ARG A 418 19.84 -18.40 27.80
N ARG A 419 19.16 -18.94 28.82
CA ARG A 419 19.82 -19.57 29.99
C ARG A 419 19.50 -21.05 30.21
N ALA A 420 18.56 -21.63 29.46
CA ALA A 420 18.09 -23.00 29.69
C ALA A 420 18.50 -23.97 28.57
N ASP A 421 19.77 -23.94 28.15
CA ASP A 421 20.38 -24.99 27.33
C ASP A 421 21.84 -25.18 27.75
N ALA A 422 22.05 -25.66 28.98
CA ALA A 422 23.28 -26.31 29.43
C ALA A 422 23.14 -26.77 30.90
N ARG A 423 22.70 -28.02 31.10
CA ARG A 423 23.25 -29.03 32.03
C ARG A 423 22.26 -30.16 32.37
N ASP A 424 22.66 -31.38 32.01
CA ASP A 424 22.55 -32.67 32.73
C ASP A 424 21.18 -33.23 33.21
N LEU A 425 20.66 -34.24 32.46
CA LEU A 425 20.29 -35.66 32.79
C LEU A 425 19.49 -36.01 34.09
N PRO A 426 18.87 -37.21 34.29
CA PRO A 426 18.48 -38.36 33.41
C PRO A 426 17.06 -39.00 33.67
N GLY A 427 16.66 -39.99 32.85
CA GLY A 427 16.17 -41.33 33.30
C GLY A 427 14.70 -41.64 33.64
N GLU A 428 14.13 -42.64 32.92
CA GLU A 428 13.05 -43.60 33.31
C GLU A 428 11.60 -43.09 33.55
N ALA A 429 10.49 -43.81 33.36
CA ALA A 429 10.09 -45.01 32.63
C ALA A 429 8.52 -45.07 32.63
N GLN A 430 7.94 -45.66 31.57
CA GLN A 430 6.68 -46.44 31.47
C GLN A 430 5.37 -46.03 32.20
N ALA A 431 4.27 -45.91 31.43
CA ALA A 431 3.07 -46.80 31.48
C ALA A 431 1.74 -46.15 31.00
N VAL A 432 1.29 -46.57 29.82
CA VAL A 432 -0.04 -47.15 29.50
C VAL A 432 -1.30 -46.57 30.20
N GLN A 433 -2.26 -46.04 29.42
CA GLN A 433 -3.56 -46.71 29.19
C GLN A 433 -4.39 -46.02 28.08
N ARG A 434 -4.96 -46.86 27.22
CA ARG A 434 -5.88 -46.57 26.12
C ARG A 434 -7.25 -46.06 26.59
N ARG A 435 -7.91 -45.20 25.81
CA ARG A 435 -9.37 -45.27 25.47
C ARG A 435 -9.73 -44.31 24.32
N ARG A 436 -10.38 -44.85 23.28
CA ARG A 436 -11.16 -44.22 22.20
C ARG A 436 -12.47 -45.03 22.10
N PRO A 437 -13.49 -44.64 21.29
CA PRO A 437 -14.05 -43.32 21.03
C PRO A 437 -15.61 -43.32 21.12
N GLY A 438 -16.24 -42.13 21.15
CA GLY A 438 -17.70 -41.96 21.10
C GLY A 438 -18.11 -40.94 20.03
N LYS A 439 -19.24 -41.21 19.35
CA LYS A 439 -19.67 -40.71 18.03
C LYS A 439 -20.38 -39.34 18.03
N ARG A 440 -20.17 -38.63 16.91
CA ARG A 440 -21.09 -37.81 16.06
C ARG A 440 -22.16 -36.91 16.68
N VAL A 441 -22.18 -35.64 16.25
CA VAL A 441 -23.35 -35.00 15.57
C VAL A 441 -22.84 -34.03 14.50
N ALA A 442 -23.42 -34.12 13.30
CA ALA A 442 -23.23 -33.21 12.17
C ALA A 442 -24.31 -32.13 12.20
N ILE A 443 -23.95 -30.88 11.91
CA ILE A 443 -24.90 -29.84 11.49
C ILE A 443 -24.32 -29.19 10.24
N ALA A 444 -25.05 -29.33 9.14
CA ALA A 444 -24.79 -28.71 7.87
C ALA A 444 -25.43 -27.31 7.85
N SER A 445 -24.67 -26.31 7.40
CA SER A 445 -25.25 -25.08 6.85
C SER A 445 -24.62 -24.85 5.49
N ARG A 446 -25.46 -25.02 4.46
CA ARG A 446 -25.28 -24.45 3.12
C ARG A 446 -25.11 -22.94 3.25
N LEU A 447 -24.38 -22.31 2.33
CA LEU A 447 -24.84 -21.14 1.57
C LEU A 447 -23.78 -20.68 0.54
N PHE A 448 -24.30 -20.41 -0.65
CA PHE A 448 -23.79 -19.62 -1.77
C PHE A 448 -22.51 -20.04 -2.52
N GLN A 449 -22.74 -20.65 -3.67
CA GLN A 449 -21.80 -20.79 -4.77
C GLN A 449 -22.38 -19.95 -5.93
N THR A 450 -21.71 -18.85 -6.27
CA THR A 450 -21.97 -18.09 -7.51
C THR A 450 -20.74 -18.26 -8.36
N SER A 451 -20.78 -19.20 -9.30
CA SER A 451 -19.70 -19.46 -10.26
C SER A 451 -19.91 -18.58 -11.49
N TYR A 452 -18.94 -17.71 -11.78
CA TYR A 452 -18.75 -17.13 -13.10
C TYR A 452 -17.92 -18.10 -13.94
N GLU A 453 -18.45 -18.50 -15.09
CA GLU A 453 -17.75 -19.28 -16.11
C GLU A 453 -16.73 -18.40 -16.83
N THR A 454 -15.47 -18.82 -16.89
CA THR A 454 -14.50 -18.30 -17.86
C THR A 454 -14.11 -19.46 -18.76
N ARG A 455 -14.55 -19.41 -20.02
CA ARG A 455 -14.10 -20.30 -21.09
C ARG A 455 -12.63 -20.00 -21.37
N CYS A 456 -11.75 -20.98 -21.17
CA CYS A 456 -10.41 -20.98 -21.73
C CYS A 456 -10.50 -21.61 -23.12
N GLU A 457 -10.27 -20.82 -24.16
CA GLU A 457 -9.94 -21.33 -25.49
C GLU A 457 -8.47 -21.77 -25.47
N THR A 458 -8.25 -23.03 -25.80
CA THR A 458 -6.94 -23.66 -25.98
C THR A 458 -6.41 -23.35 -27.38
N GLU A 459 -5.32 -22.59 -27.49
CA GLU A 459 -4.49 -22.59 -28.69
C GLU A 459 -3.49 -23.76 -28.61
N ALA A 460 -3.58 -24.65 -29.60
CA ALA A 460 -2.70 -25.78 -29.78
C ALA A 460 -1.43 -25.36 -30.54
N GLU A 461 -0.26 -25.68 -29.99
CA GLU A 461 1.03 -25.56 -30.69
C GLU A 461 1.09 -26.51 -31.90
N TYR A 462 1.41 -25.94 -33.06
CA TYR A 462 1.60 -26.62 -34.32
C TYR A 462 3.08 -27.02 -34.48
N THR A 463 3.41 -28.28 -34.26
CA THR A 463 4.73 -28.85 -34.63
C THR A 463 4.77 -29.17 -36.12
N LYS A 464 5.68 -28.51 -36.86
CA LYS A 464 6.03 -28.86 -38.25
C LYS A 464 6.88 -30.15 -38.28
N PRO A 465 6.70 -31.04 -39.28
CA PRO A 465 7.67 -32.10 -39.58
C PRO A 465 8.77 -31.61 -40.54
N ASP A 466 9.99 -32.09 -40.32
CA ASP A 466 11.17 -31.90 -41.18
C ASP A 466 11.01 -32.64 -42.53
N PRO A 467 11.63 -32.15 -43.61
CA PRO A 467 11.52 -32.75 -44.94
C PRO A 467 12.58 -33.81 -45.21
N THR A 468 12.16 -34.92 -45.82
CA THR A 468 12.95 -35.72 -46.78
C THR A 468 12.19 -35.81 -48.07
#